data_AF-A0A961QGE4-F1
#
_entry.id   AF-A0A961QGE4-F1
#
_cell.length_a   1.000
_cell.length_b   1.000
_cell.length_c   1.000
_cell.angle_alpha   90.00
_cell.angle_beta   90.00
_cell.angle_gamma   90.00
#
_symmetry.space_group_name_H-M   'P 1'
#
loop_
_entity.id
_entity.type
_entity.pdbx_description
1 polymer ?
#
loop_
_entity_poly.entity_id
_entity_poly.type
_entity_poly.pdbx_seq_one_letter_code
_entity_poly.pdbx_strand_id
1 'polypeptide(L)'
;MSQIETFYDVMRKQGITRRSFMKYCSLTAAALGLGPSFVPRIAKAMETMPRTPVVWVHGLECTCCSESFIRSAHPLAGDVVLSMISLDYDDTLMAAAGH
;
A
#
# COMPACT_ATOMS: atom_id res chain seq x y z
N MET A 1 -11.03 -4.08 -16.63
CA MET A 1 -9.71 -3.75 -16.05
C MET A 1 -9.97 -3.09 -14.71
N SER A 2 -9.60 -3.74 -13.61
CA SER A 2 -9.68 -3.14 -12.28
C SER A 2 -8.85 -1.86 -12.28
N GLN A 3 -9.46 -0.76 -11.83
CA GLN A 3 -8.79 0.52 -11.72
C GLN A 3 -7.71 0.40 -10.63
N ILE A 4 -6.45 0.70 -10.97
CA ILE A 4 -5.34 0.63 -10.02
C ILE A 4 -5.59 1.65 -8.91
N GLU A 5 -5.77 1.19 -7.68
CA GLU A 5 -6.10 2.06 -6.54
C GLU A 5 -4.89 2.91 -6.13
N THR A 6 -5.15 4.18 -5.81
CA THR A 6 -4.14 5.08 -5.24
C THR A 6 -4.08 4.94 -3.72
N PHE A 7 -3.00 5.44 -3.11
CA PHE A 7 -2.91 5.50 -1.65
C PHE A 7 -4.05 6.34 -1.04
N TYR A 8 -4.46 7.41 -1.74
CA TYR A 8 -5.60 8.20 -1.30
C TYR A 8 -6.89 7.37 -1.26
N ASP A 9 -7.18 6.58 -2.29
CA ASP A 9 -8.40 5.77 -2.36
C ASP A 9 -8.48 4.75 -1.21
N VAL A 10 -7.36 4.08 -0.90
CA VAL A 10 -7.27 3.15 0.23
C VAL A 10 -7.52 3.87 1.55
N MET A 11 -6.88 5.02 1.79
CA MET A 11 -7.10 5.81 3.00
C MET A 11 -8.58 6.22 3.14
N ARG A 12 -9.24 6.56 2.02
CA ARG A 12 -10.67 6.91 2.01
C ARG A 12 -11.56 5.71 2.34
N LYS A 13 -11.27 4.52 1.80
CA LYS A 13 -11.97 3.27 2.14
C LYS A 13 -11.84 2.89 3.62
N GLN A 14 -10.70 3.21 4.22
CA GLN A 14 -10.46 3.03 5.67
C GLN A 14 -11.10 4.13 6.55
N GLY A 15 -11.87 5.05 5.96
CA GLY A 15 -12.63 6.07 6.70
C GLY A 15 -11.84 7.36 7.00
N ILE A 16 -10.64 7.55 6.44
CA ILE A 16 -9.86 8.78 6.65
C ILE A 16 -10.56 9.96 5.97
N THR A 17 -10.94 10.98 6.75
CA THR A 17 -11.56 12.19 6.23
C THR A 17 -10.58 13.04 5.41
N ARG A 18 -11.07 13.85 4.46
CA ARG A 18 -10.24 14.82 3.72
C ARG A 18 -9.44 15.73 4.66
N ARG A 19 -10.02 16.12 5.80
CA ARG A 19 -9.32 16.94 6.81
C ARG A 19 -8.15 16.18 7.44
N SER A 20 -8.37 14.93 7.85
CA SER A 20 -7.32 14.08 8.41
C SER A 20 -6.21 13.79 7.40
N PHE A 21 -6.57 13.57 6.14
CA PHE A 21 -5.62 13.42 5.04
C PHE A 21 -4.74 14.67 4.86
N MET A 22 -5.32 15.87 4.81
CA MET A 22 -4.53 17.11 4.71
C MET A 22 -3.63 17.32 5.93
N LYS A 23 -4.09 16.95 7.14
CA LYS A 23 -3.23 16.96 8.35
C LYS A 23 -2.04 16.01 8.21
N TYR A 24 -2.27 14.80 7.67
CA TYR A 24 -1.21 13.84 7.38
C TYR A 24 -0.20 14.43 6.39
N CYS A 25 -0.63 14.99 5.26
CA CYS A 25 0.29 15.61 4.30
C CYS A 25 1.09 16.77 4.91
N SER A 26 0.47 17.59 5.77
CA SER A 26 1.16 18.65 6.51
C SER A 26 2.19 18.12 7.50
N LEU A 27 1.86 17.05 8.24
CA LEU A 27 2.78 16.40 9.16
C LEU A 27 3.96 15.76 8.41
N THR A 28 3.70 15.10 7.28
CA THR A 28 4.73 14.52 6.41
C THR A 28 5.65 15.59 5.85
N ALA A 29 5.12 16.73 5.38
CA ALA A 29 5.93 17.86 4.94
C ALA A 29 6.86 18.33 6.07
N ALA A 30 6.33 18.51 7.28
CA ALA A 30 7.11 18.93 8.44
C ALA A 30 8.17 17.90 8.85
N ALA A 31 7.83 16.61 8.87
CA ALA A 31 8.74 15.52 9.19
C ALA A 31 9.92 15.41 8.20
N LEU A 32 9.68 15.78 6.94
CA LEU A 32 10.71 15.83 5.89
C LEU A 32 11.47 17.17 5.83
N GLY A 33 11.20 18.11 6.75
CA GLY A 33 11.82 19.44 6.75
C GLY A 33 11.39 20.32 5.57
N LEU A 34 10.26 20.03 4.93
CA LEU A 34 9.73 20.76 3.78
C LEU A 34 8.84 21.93 4.22
N GLY A 35 8.87 23.02 3.46
CA GLY A 35 8.01 24.17 3.70
C GLY A 35 6.52 23.89 3.39
N PRO A 36 5.58 24.74 3.87
CA PRO A 36 4.13 24.55 3.66
C PRO A 36 3.69 24.48 2.19
N SER A 37 4.48 25.02 1.27
CA SER A 37 4.24 24.95 -0.18
C SER A 37 4.31 23.53 -0.74
N PHE A 38 4.90 22.57 -0.02
CA PHE A 38 4.97 21.17 -0.44
C PHE A 38 3.74 20.35 -0.05
N VAL A 39 2.89 20.81 0.87
CA VAL A 39 1.68 20.09 1.28
C VAL A 39 0.76 19.75 0.10
N PRO A 40 0.45 20.69 -0.84
CA PRO A 40 -0.36 20.36 -2.02
C PRO A 40 0.32 19.38 -2.96
N ARG A 41 1.66 19.40 -3.05
CA ARG A 41 2.43 18.46 -3.89
C ARG A 41 2.36 17.04 -3.32
N ILE A 42 2.48 16.90 -1.99
CA ILE A 42 2.34 15.61 -1.30
C ILE A 42 0.92 15.09 -1.45
N ALA A 43 -0.10 15.93 -1.22
CA ALA A 43 -1.49 15.55 -1.39
C ALA A 43 -1.76 15.07 -2.83
N LYS A 44 -1.29 15.83 -3.83
CA LYS A 44 -1.44 15.46 -5.23
C LYS A 44 -0.73 14.14 -5.55
N ALA A 45 0.47 13.93 -5.03
CA ALA A 45 1.20 12.68 -5.24
C ALA A 45 0.41 11.48 -4.68
N MET A 46 -0.15 11.59 -3.48
CA MET A 46 -0.95 10.50 -2.89
C MET A 46 -2.26 10.24 -3.63
N GLU A 47 -2.86 11.27 -4.24
CA GLU A 47 -4.08 11.18 -5.06
C GLU A 47 -3.83 10.58 -6.45
N THR A 48 -2.59 10.62 -6.97
CA THR A 48 -2.28 10.16 -8.33
C THR A 48 -1.42 8.92 -8.38
N MET A 49 -0.60 8.69 -7.36
CA MET A 49 0.36 7.60 -7.37
C MET A 49 -0.34 6.31 -6.97
N PRO A 50 -0.34 5.30 -7.85
CA PRO A 50 -0.87 4.00 -7.50
C PRO A 50 -0.04 3.37 -6.37
N ARG A 51 -0.64 2.40 -5.68
CA ARG A 51 0.12 1.53 -4.77
C ARG A 51 1.23 0.83 -5.53
N THR A 52 2.35 0.56 -4.87
CA THR A 52 3.47 -0.16 -5.46
C THR A 52 3.04 -1.59 -5.82
N PRO A 53 3.01 -1.98 -7.11
CA PRO A 53 2.64 -3.32 -7.51
C PRO A 53 3.79 -4.29 -7.21
N VAL A 54 3.46 -5.45 -6.66
CA VAL A 54 4.39 -6.52 -6.30
C VAL A 54 3.91 -7.82 -6.92
N VAL A 55 4.83 -8.48 -7.62
CA VAL A 55 4.66 -9.82 -8.19
C VAL A 55 5.58 -10.75 -7.41
N TRP A 56 5.00 -11.71 -6.70
CA TRP A 56 5.73 -12.72 -5.96
C TRP A 56 5.74 -14.03 -6.76
N VAL A 57 6.92 -14.46 -7.20
CA VAL A 57 7.07 -15.66 -8.02
C VAL A 57 7.69 -16.78 -7.21
N HIS A 58 7.06 -17.96 -7.27
CA HIS A 58 7.57 -19.17 -6.62
C HIS A 58 8.46 -19.96 -7.59
N GLY A 59 9.71 -20.21 -7.18
CA GLY A 59 10.65 -21.04 -7.92
C GLY A 59 10.71 -22.46 -7.36
N LEU A 60 11.93 -23.00 -7.20
CA LEU A 60 12.15 -24.23 -6.45
C LEU A 60 12.25 -23.91 -4.95
N GLU A 61 11.09 -23.74 -4.32
CA GLU A 61 11.00 -23.42 -2.89
C GLU A 61 10.12 -24.41 -2.11
N CYS A 62 10.15 -24.29 -0.79
CA CYS A 62 9.33 -25.07 0.14
C CYS A 62 8.19 -24.24 0.78
N THR A 63 7.93 -23.03 0.28
CA THR A 63 6.86 -22.11 0.75
C THR A 63 7.04 -21.56 2.17
N CYS A 64 8.11 -21.94 2.87
CA CYS A 64 8.44 -21.41 4.20
C CYS A 64 8.67 -19.88 4.20
N CYS A 65 9.11 -19.30 3.08
CA CYS A 65 9.21 -17.84 2.95
C CYS A 65 7.85 -17.14 3.03
N SER A 66 6.82 -17.70 2.37
CA SER A 66 5.45 -17.20 2.47
C SER A 66 4.85 -17.44 3.86
N GLU A 67 5.10 -18.60 4.48
CA GLU A 67 4.68 -18.84 5.88
C GLU A 67 5.30 -17.80 6.83
N SER A 68 6.60 -17.53 6.67
CA SER A 68 7.30 -16.52 7.46
C SER A 68 6.70 -15.12 7.25
N PHE A 69 6.28 -14.79 6.03
CA PHE A 69 5.58 -13.54 5.73
C PHE A 69 4.21 -13.47 6.41
N ILE A 70 3.41 -14.54 6.33
CA ILE A 70 2.09 -14.61 6.98
C ILE A 70 2.19 -14.44 8.50
N ARG A 71 3.29 -14.90 9.10
CA ARG A 71 3.58 -14.76 10.53
C ARG A 71 4.24 -13.44 10.93
N SER A 72 4.41 -12.48 10.01
CA SER A 72 5.00 -11.19 10.35
C SER A 72 4.12 -10.42 11.35
N ALA A 73 4.76 -9.81 12.35
CA ALA A 73 4.06 -9.04 13.39
C ALA A 73 4.15 -7.51 13.20
N HIS A 74 5.24 -7.04 12.58
CA HIS A 74 5.54 -5.62 12.42
C HIS A 74 6.18 -5.35 11.06
N PRO A 75 5.39 -5.04 10.02
CA PRO A 75 3.92 -5.01 9.96
C PRO A 75 3.25 -6.39 9.92
N LEU A 76 1.93 -6.45 10.16
CA LEU A 76 1.12 -7.65 9.90
C LEU A 76 1.02 -7.89 8.39
N ALA A 77 0.99 -9.15 7.95
CA ALA A 77 0.83 -9.50 6.53
C ALA A 77 -0.40 -8.82 5.89
N GLY A 78 -1.52 -8.78 6.62
CA GLY A 78 -2.73 -8.09 6.18
C GLY A 78 -2.51 -6.59 5.98
N ASP A 79 -1.76 -5.92 6.85
CA ASP A 79 -1.44 -4.50 6.71
C ASP A 79 -0.55 -4.24 5.49
N VAL A 80 0.39 -5.13 5.22
CA VAL A 80 1.25 -5.06 4.03
C VAL A 80 0.40 -5.13 2.76
N VAL A 81 -0.44 -6.17 2.66
CA VAL A 81 -1.26 -6.45 1.46
C VAL A 81 -2.39 -5.44 1.30
N LEU A 82 -2.96 -4.88 2.38
CA LEU A 82 -4.10 -3.96 2.30
C LEU A 82 -3.70 -2.48 2.29
N SER A 83 -2.57 -2.12 2.90
CA SER A 83 -2.23 -0.70 3.13
C SER A 83 -0.87 -0.28 2.57
N MET A 84 0.09 -1.20 2.32
CA MET A 84 1.46 -0.83 1.93
C MET A 84 1.75 -1.08 0.45
N ILE A 85 1.51 -2.30 -0.04
CA ILE A 85 1.82 -2.74 -1.41
C ILE A 85 0.59 -3.34 -2.08
N SER A 86 0.50 -3.27 -3.41
CA SER A 86 -0.49 -4.06 -4.15
C SER A 86 0.14 -5.41 -4.49
N LEU A 87 -0.23 -6.47 -3.77
CA LEU A 87 0.22 -7.83 -4.09
C LEU A 87 -0.64 -8.35 -5.24
N ASP A 88 -0.18 -8.12 -6.47
CA ASP A 88 -0.97 -8.38 -7.68
C ASP A 88 -0.86 -9.84 -8.13
N TYR A 89 0.18 -10.54 -7.69
CA TYR A 89 0.39 -11.96 -7.97
C TYR A 89 1.14 -12.63 -6.83
N ASP A 90 0.58 -13.73 -6.31
CA ASP A 90 1.18 -14.66 -5.36
C ASP A 90 0.38 -15.98 -5.42
N ASP A 91 1.02 -17.10 -5.76
CA ASP A 91 0.32 -18.39 -5.98
C ASP A 91 -0.32 -18.96 -4.70
N THR A 92 0.12 -18.50 -3.52
CA THR A 92 -0.33 -19.02 -2.23
C THR A 92 -1.48 -18.23 -1.63
N LEU A 93 -1.53 -16.92 -1.88
CA LEU A 93 -2.50 -15.99 -1.28
C LEU A 93 -3.59 -15.54 -2.26
N MET A 94 -3.39 -15.69 -3.57
CA MET A 94 -4.37 -15.24 -4.55
C MET A 94 -5.67 -16.07 -4.50
N ALA A 95 -6.79 -15.41 -4.81
CA ALA A 95 -8.09 -16.08 -4.91
C ALA A 95 -8.32 -16.76 -6.27
N ALA A 96 -7.70 -16.27 -7.33
CA ALA A 96 -7.82 -16.84 -8.68
C ALA A 96 -6.93 -18.08 -8.81
N ALA A 97 -7.33 -19.04 -9.66
CA ALA A 97 -6.53 -20.22 -9.96
C ALA A 97 -6.83 -20.70 -11.40
N GLY A 98 -5.80 -21.20 -12.10
CA GLY A 98 -5.96 -21.70 -13.47
C GLY A 98 -6.30 -20.61 -14.49
N HIS A 99 -7.00 -21.02 -15.57
CA HIS A 99 -7.50 -20.16 -16.65
C HIS A 99 -8.95 -20.52 -17.01
#